data_AF-A0A0F9P0E8-F1
#
_entry.id   AF-A0A0F9P0E8-F1
#
_cell.length_a   1.000
_cell.length_b   1.000
_cell.length_c   1.000
_cell.angle_alpha   90.00
_cell.angle_beta   90.00
_cell.angle_gamma   90.00
#
_symmetry.space_group_name_H-M   'P 1'
#
loop_
_entity.id
_entity.type
_entity.pdbx_description
1 polymer ?
#
loop_
_entity_poly.entity_id
_entity_poly.type
_entity_poly.pdbx_seq_one_letter_code
_entity_poly.pdbx_strand_id
1 'polypeptide(L)'
;MAVAITVTQEHDLGDVLMVRGTLAFSGTYPTGGEALTGFAGLVKSTLKALDMLIHGKGGFVYTYDEVANKVQVFVNTAGGANAPLGEHTAAGYVGGVSGDVVSFVALFKKFV
;
A
#
# COMPACT_ATOMS: atom_id res chain seq x y z
N MET A 1 -2.36 9.92 -6.57
CA MET A 1 -2.72 9.53 -7.95
C MET A 1 -3.46 8.21 -7.78
N ALA A 2 -3.21 7.13 -8.51
CA ALA A 2 -3.39 5.79 -7.94
C ALA A 2 -1.99 5.17 -7.87
N VAL A 3 -1.72 4.38 -6.82
CA VAL A 3 -0.43 3.69 -6.70
C VAL A 3 -0.27 2.68 -7.83
N ALA A 4 0.90 2.62 -8.46
CA ALA A 4 1.14 1.65 -9.52
C ALA A 4 1.45 0.28 -8.88
N ILE A 5 0.73 -0.75 -9.31
CA ILE A 5 0.77 -2.09 -8.72
C ILE A 5 1.41 -3.04 -9.71
N THR A 6 2.35 -3.85 -9.23
CA THR A 6 2.90 -4.98 -9.99
C THR A 6 2.75 -6.24 -9.16
N VAL A 7 2.13 -7.28 -9.74
CA VAL A 7 2.04 -8.60 -9.12
C VAL A 7 3.20 -9.45 -9.65
N THR A 8 3.98 -10.03 -8.75
CA THR A 8 5.13 -10.86 -9.10
C THR A 8 4.85 -12.33 -8.90
N GLN A 9 4.06 -12.68 -7.88
CA GLN A 9 3.71 -14.07 -7.57
C GLN A 9 2.31 -14.16 -6.98
N GLU A 10 1.63 -15.27 -7.29
CA GLU A 10 0.40 -15.70 -6.63
C GLU A 10 0.59 -17.11 -6.07
N HIS A 11 0.14 -17.34 -4.85
CA HIS A 11 0.09 -18.64 -4.21
C HIS A 11 -1.32 -18.94 -3.74
N ASP A 12 -1.82 -20.09 -4.15
CA ASP A 12 -3.13 -20.58 -3.78
C ASP A 12 -3.07 -21.24 -2.40
N LEU A 13 -3.85 -20.73 -1.45
CA LEU A 13 -3.98 -21.26 -0.09
C LEU A 13 -5.36 -21.88 0.15
N GLY A 14 -6.10 -22.21 -0.92
CA GLY A 14 -7.48 -22.71 -0.87
C GLY A 14 -8.48 -21.58 -1.10
N ASP A 15 -9.17 -21.13 -0.05
CA ASP A 15 -10.18 -20.06 -0.14
C ASP A 15 -9.56 -18.66 -0.30
N VAL A 16 -8.26 -18.55 -0.02
CA VAL A 16 -7.49 -17.31 -0.04
C VAL A 16 -6.30 -17.45 -0.99
N LEU A 17 -5.99 -16.37 -1.70
CA LEU A 17 -4.79 -16.21 -2.50
C LEU A 17 -3.81 -15.32 -1.75
N MET A 18 -2.58 -15.79 -1.56
CA MET A 18 -1.47 -14.93 -1.17
C MET A 18 -0.83 -14.35 -2.43
N VAL A 19 -0.84 -13.02 -2.54
CA VAL A 19 -0.30 -12.27 -3.67
C VAL A 19 0.92 -11.49 -3.20
N ARG A 20 2.01 -11.57 -3.95
CA ARG A 20 3.22 -10.78 -3.71
C ARG A 20 3.46 -9.85 -4.87
N GLY A 21 4.04 -8.69 -4.58
CA GLY A 21 4.28 -7.70 -5.59
C GLY A 21 4.95 -6.44 -5.08
N THR A 22 4.85 -5.38 -5.87
CA THR A 22 5.36 -4.05 -5.52
C THR A 22 4.31 -2.96 -5.72
N LEU A 23 4.40 -1.95 -4.87
CA LEU A 23 3.68 -0.68 -4.98
C LEU A 23 4.70 0.40 -5.32
N ALA A 24 4.46 1.14 -6.40
CA ALA A 24 5.26 2.31 -6.76
C ALA A 24 4.44 3.59 -6.51
N PHE A 25 4.92 4.38 -5.55
CA PHE A 25 4.29 5.63 -5.15
C PHE A 25 4.82 6.78 -6.00
N SER A 26 3.92 7.49 -6.68
CA SER A 26 4.28 8.64 -7.52
C SER A 26 3.19 9.71 -7.45
N GLY A 27 3.59 10.97 -7.58
CA GLY A 27 2.67 12.10 -7.60
C GLY A 27 2.36 12.70 -6.23
N THR A 28 1.07 12.88 -5.92
CA THR A 28 0.57 13.58 -4.73
C THR A 28 -0.12 12.62 -3.77
N TYR A 29 0.15 12.76 -2.47
CA TYR A 29 -0.47 11.99 -1.39
C TYR A 29 -1.87 12.55 -1.07
N PRO A 30 -2.95 11.81 -1.34
CA PRO A 30 -4.30 12.22 -0.97
C PRO A 30 -4.49 12.16 0.55
N THR A 31 -5.47 12.90 1.07
CA THR A 31 -5.88 12.77 2.48
C THR A 31 -6.24 11.33 2.80
N GLY A 32 -5.64 10.78 3.86
CA GLY A 32 -5.90 9.41 4.31
C GLY A 32 -5.24 8.33 3.45
N GLY A 33 -4.27 8.66 2.58
CA GLY A 33 -3.52 7.68 1.80
C GLY A 33 -3.88 7.58 0.32
N GLU A 34 -3.09 6.78 -0.40
CA GLU A 34 -3.31 6.43 -1.81
C GLU A 34 -4.32 5.30 -1.96
N ALA A 35 -5.21 5.40 -2.94
CA ALA A 35 -6.17 4.35 -3.23
C ALA A 35 -5.53 3.16 -3.95
N LEU A 36 -5.95 1.94 -3.58
CA LEU A 36 -5.56 0.68 -4.23
C LEU A 36 -6.62 0.23 -5.24
N THR A 37 -6.65 0.87 -6.41
CA THR A 37 -7.64 0.55 -7.47
C THR A 37 -7.09 -0.36 -8.58
N GLY A 38 -5.79 -0.68 -8.56
CA GLY A 38 -5.09 -1.36 -9.66
C GLY A 38 -5.02 -2.89 -9.61
N PHE A 39 -5.61 -3.56 -8.62
CA PHE A 39 -5.51 -5.03 -8.50
C PHE A 39 -6.42 -5.79 -9.47
N ALA A 40 -7.50 -5.16 -9.95
CA ALA A 40 -8.44 -5.79 -10.87
C ALA A 40 -7.72 -6.21 -12.16
N GLY A 41 -7.84 -7.48 -12.54
CA GLY A 41 -7.16 -8.06 -13.69
C GLY A 41 -5.69 -8.44 -13.46
N LEU A 42 -5.10 -8.08 -12.31
CA LEU A 42 -3.78 -8.55 -11.89
C LEU A 42 -3.86 -9.74 -10.93
N VAL A 43 -4.96 -9.86 -10.20
CA VAL A 43 -5.19 -10.96 -9.25
C VAL A 43 -6.46 -11.72 -9.56
N LYS A 44 -6.49 -13.01 -9.21
CA LYS A 44 -7.68 -13.87 -9.34
C LYS A 44 -8.72 -13.63 -8.22
N SER A 45 -9.13 -12.36 -8.05
CA SER A 45 -10.15 -11.92 -7.10
C SER A 45 -10.94 -10.72 -7.64
N THR A 46 -12.21 -10.59 -7.25
CA THR A 46 -13.05 -9.38 -7.47
C THR A 46 -13.13 -8.49 -6.23
N LEU A 47 -12.59 -8.93 -5.10
CA LEU A 47 -12.64 -8.17 -3.84
C LEU A 47 -11.33 -7.40 -3.62
N LYS A 48 -11.41 -6.37 -2.78
CA LYS A 48 -10.22 -5.74 -2.19
C LYS A 48 -9.41 -6.77 -1.41
N ALA A 49 -8.14 -6.45 -1.13
CA ALA A 49 -7.33 -7.28 -0.25
C ALA A 49 -8.00 -7.37 1.14
N LEU A 50 -8.01 -8.58 1.69
CA LEU A 50 -8.48 -8.85 3.05
C LEU A 50 -7.47 -8.33 4.08
N ASP A 51 -6.19 -8.48 3.76
CA ASP A 51 -5.09 -7.95 4.55
C ASP A 51 -3.87 -7.72 3.64
N MET A 52 -2.99 -6.82 4.05
CA MET A 52 -1.76 -6.53 3.33
C MET A 52 -0.66 -6.08 4.27
N LEU A 53 0.45 -6.83 4.24
CA LEU A 53 1.71 -6.43 4.82
C LEU A 53 2.55 -5.71 3.77
N ILE A 54 2.99 -4.49 4.10
CA ILE A 54 3.82 -3.66 3.21
C ILE A 54 5.18 -3.49 3.85
N HIS A 55 6.24 -3.89 3.14
CA HIS A 55 7.60 -3.70 3.59
C HIS A 55 8.12 -2.35 3.08
N GLY A 56 7.98 -1.33 3.93
CA GLY A 56 8.45 0.03 3.67
C GLY A 56 9.97 0.15 3.52
N LYS A 57 10.41 1.35 3.16
CA LYS A 57 11.81 1.75 3.08
C LYS A 57 12.09 2.96 3.96
N GLY A 58 13.34 3.10 4.41
CA GLY A 58 13.93 4.39 4.81
C GLY A 58 13.17 5.22 5.86
N GLY A 59 12.81 4.65 7.02
CA GLY A 59 12.20 5.43 8.11
C GLY A 59 10.71 5.76 7.93
N PHE A 60 10.09 5.17 6.90
CA PHE A 60 8.66 5.24 6.63
C PHE A 60 7.97 3.91 6.94
N VAL A 61 6.77 3.99 7.49
CA VAL A 61 5.88 2.87 7.74
C VAL A 61 4.68 3.00 6.81
N TYR A 62 4.35 1.92 6.11
CA TYR A 62 3.24 1.87 5.16
C TYR A 62 2.19 0.92 5.74
N THR A 63 0.97 1.39 5.86
CA THR A 63 -0.14 0.60 6.42
C THR A 63 -1.31 0.56 5.45
N TYR A 64 -1.93 -0.61 5.37
CA TYR A 64 -3.14 -0.80 4.60
C TYR A 64 -4.36 -0.50 5.47
N ASP A 65 -5.18 0.47 5.03
CA ASP A 65 -6.52 0.69 5.55
C ASP A 65 -7.50 -0.12 4.70
N GLU A 66 -7.96 -1.24 5.26
CA GLU A 66 -8.91 -2.12 4.59
C GLU A 66 -10.25 -1.43 4.35
N VAL A 67 -10.73 -0.60 5.29
CA VAL A 67 -12.05 0.06 5.19
C VAL A 67 -12.07 1.06 4.05
N ALA A 68 -11.03 1.90 3.96
CA ALA A 68 -10.91 2.88 2.89
C ALA A 68 -10.33 2.29 1.58
N ASN A 69 -9.78 1.07 1.62
CA ASN A 69 -9.01 0.45 0.54
C ASN A 69 -7.83 1.35 0.09
N LYS A 70 -7.04 1.81 1.06
CA LYS A 70 -5.94 2.76 0.86
C LYS A 70 -4.65 2.31 1.50
N VAL A 71 -3.53 2.82 1.02
CA VAL A 71 -2.24 2.76 1.71
C VAL A 71 -1.90 4.12 2.30
N GLN A 72 -1.78 4.14 3.62
CA GLN A 72 -1.33 5.29 4.39
C GLN A 72 0.18 5.21 4.60
N VAL A 73 0.83 6.39 4.61
CA VAL A 73 2.26 6.50 4.85
C VAL A 73 2.47 7.30 6.12
N PHE A 74 3.18 6.68 7.05
CA PHE A 74 3.57 7.24 8.34
C PHE A 74 5.07 7.50 8.32
N VAL A 75 5.48 8.67 8.80
CA VAL A 75 6.88 9.09 8.79
C VAL A 75 7.40 9.22 10.23
N ASN A 76 8.64 8.81 10.50
CA ASN A 76 9.23 8.95 11.83
C ASN A 76 9.62 10.42 12.17
N THR A 77 9.60 11.33 11.21
CA THR A 77 10.07 12.72 11.38
C THR A 77 9.24 13.71 10.56
N ALA A 78 7.95 13.85 10.88
CA ALA A 78 7.20 14.98 10.37
C ALA A 78 7.58 16.23 11.16
N GLY A 79 8.37 17.14 10.57
CA GLY A 79 8.22 18.59 10.79
C GLY A 79 8.34 19.16 12.21
N GLY A 80 9.06 18.52 13.13
CA GLY A 80 9.34 19.06 14.46
C GLY A 80 8.37 18.54 15.53
N ALA A 81 8.96 18.09 16.64
CA ALA A 81 8.36 17.41 17.80
C ALA A 81 8.00 15.93 17.58
N ASN A 82 8.59 15.09 18.43
CA ASN A 82 8.42 13.64 18.55
C ASN A 82 6.96 13.19 18.63
N ALA A 83 6.30 13.02 17.48
CA ALA A 83 5.10 12.21 17.37
C ALA A 83 5.46 10.92 16.62
N PRO A 84 5.87 9.84 17.32
CA PRO A 84 6.03 8.56 16.67
C PRO A 84 4.69 8.17 16.00
N LEU A 85 4.74 7.83 14.70
CA LEU A 85 3.59 7.40 13.90
C LEU A 85 2.56 8.51 13.54
N GLY A 86 3.01 9.74 13.25
CA GLY A 86 2.14 10.72 12.60
C GLY A 86 1.85 10.35 11.13
N GLU A 87 0.56 10.28 10.74
CA GLU A 87 0.18 10.09 9.34
C GLU A 87 0.63 11.30 8.53
N HIS A 88 1.15 11.07 7.33
CA HIS A 88 1.45 12.14 6.40
C HIS A 88 0.20 12.97 6.08
N THR A 89 0.33 14.29 6.07
CA THR A 89 -0.80 15.18 5.72
C THR A 89 -0.97 15.25 4.20
N ALA A 90 -2.18 15.56 3.74
CA ALA A 90 -2.50 15.65 2.32
C ALA A 90 -1.65 16.73 1.63
N ALA A 91 -0.67 16.32 0.82
CA ALA A 91 0.31 17.18 0.18
C ALA A 91 1.08 16.42 -0.92
N GLY A 92 2.18 17.00 -1.42
CA GLY A 92 3.21 16.21 -2.10
C GLY A 92 3.78 15.14 -1.15
N TYR A 93 4.23 14.01 -1.70
CA TYR A 93 4.97 13.03 -0.91
C TYR A 93 6.20 13.66 -0.26
N VAL A 94 6.52 13.25 0.98
CA VAL A 94 7.79 13.62 1.62
C VAL A 94 8.95 13.13 0.74
N GLY A 95 10.04 13.90 0.71
CA GLY A 95 11.28 13.48 0.07
C GLY A 95 11.70 12.10 0.58
N GLY A 96 11.80 11.11 -0.31
CA GLY A 96 12.06 9.71 0.00
C GLY A 96 10.88 8.76 -0.25
N VAL A 97 9.63 9.24 -0.26
CA VAL A 97 8.45 8.41 -0.62
C VAL A 97 8.06 8.61 -2.09
N SER A 98 8.31 9.79 -2.66
CA SER A 98 8.07 10.01 -4.09
C SER A 98 9.07 9.19 -4.91
N GLY A 99 8.57 8.27 -5.73
CA GLY A 99 9.39 7.34 -6.52
C GLY A 99 9.77 6.06 -5.77
N ASP A 100 9.30 5.89 -4.53
CA ASP A 100 9.58 4.68 -3.76
C ASP A 100 8.83 3.48 -4.37
N VAL A 101 9.55 2.38 -4.49
CA VAL A 101 8.99 1.07 -4.88
C VAL A 101 9.16 0.14 -3.69
N VAL A 102 8.05 -0.21 -3.04
CA VAL A 102 8.04 -1.07 -1.84
C VAL A 102 7.39 -2.41 -2.17
N SER A 103 7.83 -3.48 -1.51
CA SER A 103 7.23 -4.81 -1.69
C SER A 103 6.02 -4.98 -0.77
N PHE A 104 5.04 -5.76 -1.21
CA PHE A 104 3.90 -6.16 -0.39
C PHE A 104 3.67 -7.68 -0.43
N VAL A 105 2.98 -8.16 0.60
CA VAL A 105 2.31 -9.46 0.64
C VAL A 105 0.85 -9.20 1.03
N ALA A 106 -0.08 -9.59 0.17
CA ALA A 106 -1.51 -9.36 0.34
C ALA A 106 -2.29 -10.67 0.30
N LEU A 107 -3.40 -10.70 1.02
CA LEU A 107 -4.35 -11.81 1.01
C LEU A 107 -5.61 -11.37 0.29
N PHE A 108 -6.07 -12.18 -0.67
CA PHE A 108 -7.31 -11.95 -1.41
C PHE A 108 -8.22 -13.15 -1.29
N LYS A 109 -9.54 -12.92 -1.28
CA LYS A 109 -10.49 -14.03 -1.45
C LYS A 109 -10.39 -14.55 -2.88
N LYS A 110 -10.19 -15.85 -3.07
CA LYS A 110 -10.11 -16.46 -4.39
C LYS A 110 -11.46 -16.42 -5.11
N PHE A 111 -11.45 -16.36 -6.44
CA PHE A 111 -12.64 -16.71 -7.24
C PHE A 111 -13.16 -18.10 -6.85
N VAL A 112 -14.48 -18.20 -6.69
CA VAL A 112 -15.17 -19.49 -6.70
C VAL A 112 -15.28 -19.97 -8.13
#